data_AF-A0AA37VC18-F1
#
_entry.id   AF-A0AA37VC18-F1
#
_cell.length_a   1.000
_cell.length_b   1.000
_cell.length_c   1.000
_cell.angle_alpha   90.00
_cell.angle_beta   90.00
_cell.angle_gamma   90.00
#
_symmetry.space_group_name_H-M   'P 1'
#
loop_
_entity.id
_entity.type
_entity.pdbx_description
1 polymer ?
#
loop_
_entity_poly.entity_id
_entity_poly.type
_entity_poly.pdbx_seq_one_letter_code
_entity_poly.pdbx_strand_id
1 'polypeptide(L)'
;MTTARAAAPAVAVAPIPSPDTTASVSAVPHRLPPDTMLDDAPDASSGAPSEPRGGAAIEGARVRTVRTGHLVVLAVATAAPLPTEVARWIGAQALRRVRYTAADQVLDDALRVRPEAIIVDGRGGGAAEAAAACRRVKADSFTGIVPVAVVVDDALAAREAFAYGADEVLRSDAAAWEVEARLDALLRRAARDVGVHPTTRLPGTPEIEAELGRRLGAEERFAACYADLDHFKEFNDRYGYNEGDRVIRMVARILHDAVKGVSGEAGFVGHIGGDDFLFIVPLDDVAPVCDIIVETFELLTPYQYSEADRRAGYYFGKDRRGQLHRVPLMSLSIGIATNERRRYTEATQISRLASEMKTYAKAQPGSLYAVDRRTDAQAEGGPRSGDEG
;
A
#
# COMPACT_ATOMS: atom_id res chain seq x y z
N MET A 1 -26.08 29.35 32.96
CA MET A 1 -27.02 28.74 32.00
C MET A 1 -26.24 27.70 31.21
N THR A 2 -26.63 26.44 31.32
CA THR A 2 -25.85 25.31 30.82
C THR A 2 -26.60 24.66 29.67
N THR A 3 -26.12 24.85 28.44
CA THR A 3 -26.66 24.16 27.25
C THR A 3 -25.87 22.89 27.00
N ALA A 4 -26.32 21.78 27.58
CA ALA A 4 -25.87 20.46 27.15
C ALA A 4 -26.28 20.25 25.69
N ARG A 5 -25.34 19.84 24.84
CA ARG A 5 -25.58 19.54 23.41
C ARG A 5 -25.26 18.06 23.19
N ALA A 6 -26.19 17.33 22.58
CA ALA A 6 -26.11 15.89 22.46
C ALA A 6 -25.00 15.46 21.48
N ALA A 7 -24.23 14.44 21.86
CA ALA A 7 -23.27 13.77 20.98
C ALA A 7 -24.00 12.96 19.90
N ALA A 8 -23.37 12.80 18.73
CA ALA A 8 -23.84 11.86 17.71
C ALA A 8 -23.74 10.40 18.26
N PRO A 9 -24.74 9.54 18.02
CA PRO A 9 -24.72 8.20 18.58
C PRO A 9 -23.81 7.27 17.77
N ALA A 10 -22.75 6.76 18.39
CA ALA A 10 -22.00 5.62 17.88
C ALA A 10 -22.93 4.39 17.76
N VAL A 11 -23.31 4.05 16.53
CA VAL A 11 -24.35 3.06 16.23
C VAL A 11 -23.92 1.66 16.69
N ALA A 12 -24.71 1.06 17.58
CA ALA A 12 -24.49 -0.30 18.07
C ALA A 12 -25.28 -1.30 17.22
N VAL A 13 -24.60 -2.34 16.71
CA VAL A 13 -25.22 -3.35 15.83
C VAL A 13 -25.73 -4.55 16.63
N ALA A 14 -27.02 -4.86 16.48
CA ALA A 14 -27.65 -6.10 16.93
C ALA A 14 -27.65 -7.13 15.76
N PRO A 15 -27.72 -8.45 16.03
CA PRO A 15 -27.60 -9.47 14.99
C PRO A 15 -28.78 -9.45 14.01
N ILE A 16 -28.48 -9.63 12.71
CA ILE A 16 -29.44 -9.61 11.60
C ILE A 16 -29.96 -11.05 11.35
N PRO A 17 -31.29 -11.26 11.20
CA PRO A 17 -31.83 -12.56 10.82
C PRO A 17 -31.64 -12.85 9.33
N SER A 18 -31.33 -14.11 9.00
CA SER A 18 -31.15 -14.58 7.62
C SER A 18 -32.46 -14.52 6.81
N PRO A 19 -32.44 -14.06 5.55
CA PRO A 19 -33.60 -14.16 4.66
C PRO A 19 -33.74 -15.57 4.10
N ASP A 20 -34.93 -16.16 4.28
CA ASP A 20 -35.31 -17.44 3.68
C ASP A 20 -35.87 -17.27 2.25
N THR A 21 -36.26 -18.38 1.63
CA THR A 21 -36.12 -18.62 0.20
C THR A 21 -37.40 -18.29 -0.62
N THR A 22 -37.22 -18.19 -1.94
CA THR A 22 -38.21 -18.31 -3.05
C THR A 22 -38.91 -17.05 -3.58
N ALA A 23 -38.66 -16.75 -4.86
CA ALA A 23 -39.62 -16.22 -5.82
C ALA A 23 -39.15 -16.50 -7.27
N SER A 24 -39.85 -17.39 -7.97
CA SER A 24 -39.67 -17.70 -9.40
C SER A 24 -40.47 -16.75 -10.31
N VAL A 25 -40.27 -16.88 -11.64
CA VAL A 25 -41.05 -16.36 -12.82
C VAL A 25 -40.13 -15.51 -13.71
N SER A 26 -40.07 -15.59 -15.03
CA SER A 26 -40.46 -16.54 -16.09
C SER A 26 -40.05 -15.84 -17.40
N ALA A 27 -39.57 -16.57 -18.42
CA ALA A 27 -39.15 -15.95 -19.70
C ALA A 27 -40.27 -15.94 -20.74
N VAL A 28 -40.29 -14.92 -21.63
CA VAL A 28 -40.94 -14.95 -22.95
C VAL A 28 -40.06 -14.14 -23.95
N PRO A 29 -39.79 -14.62 -25.18
CA PRO A 29 -38.87 -14.00 -26.13
C PRO A 29 -39.57 -13.21 -27.26
N HIS A 30 -38.83 -12.41 -28.04
CA HIS A 30 -39.23 -12.01 -29.40
C HIS A 30 -38.04 -11.86 -30.37
N ARG A 31 -38.30 -12.09 -31.67
CA ARG A 31 -37.32 -12.21 -32.76
C ARG A 31 -37.15 -10.90 -33.58
N LEU A 32 -35.89 -10.65 -34.00
CA LEU A 32 -35.34 -10.28 -35.34
C LEU A 32 -36.32 -9.97 -36.52
N PRO A 33 -35.92 -9.25 -37.62
CA PRO A 33 -34.56 -9.16 -38.23
C PRO A 33 -34.20 -7.71 -38.75
N PRO A 34 -33.52 -7.49 -39.90
CA PRO A 34 -32.05 -7.34 -40.02
C PRO A 34 -31.58 -6.05 -40.73
N ASP A 35 -30.26 -5.79 -40.77
CA ASP A 35 -29.48 -5.14 -41.86
C ASP A 35 -28.07 -4.81 -41.35
N THR A 36 -26.97 -4.69 -42.11
CA THR A 36 -26.35 -5.38 -43.26
C THR A 36 -24.98 -4.68 -43.48
N MET A 37 -23.90 -5.42 -43.81
CA MET A 37 -22.54 -4.91 -44.17
C MET A 37 -21.76 -4.18 -43.03
N LEU A 38 -20.42 -4.11 -42.91
CA LEU A 38 -19.20 -4.55 -43.61
C LEU A 38 -18.22 -5.11 -42.51
N ASP A 39 -17.10 -5.83 -42.71
CA ASP A 39 -16.39 -6.40 -43.87
C ASP A 39 -15.40 -7.53 -43.42
N ASP A 40 -14.84 -8.23 -44.43
CA ASP A 40 -13.59 -9.03 -44.56
C ASP A 40 -12.77 -9.67 -43.40
N ALA A 41 -12.16 -10.80 -43.80
CA ALA A 41 -11.31 -11.75 -43.06
C ALA A 41 -9.78 -11.35 -43.17
N PRO A 42 -8.75 -12.12 -42.71
CA PRO A 42 -8.79 -13.55 -42.37
C PRO A 42 -8.03 -14.08 -41.13
N ASP A 43 -8.51 -15.28 -40.78
CA ASP A 43 -7.93 -16.43 -40.09
C ASP A 43 -6.38 -16.57 -40.00
N ALA A 44 -5.91 -17.02 -38.83
CA ALA A 44 -4.59 -17.64 -38.62
C ALA A 44 -4.67 -18.62 -37.43
N SER A 45 -4.07 -19.79 -37.57
CA SER A 45 -4.50 -21.01 -36.86
C SER A 45 -3.60 -21.49 -35.71
N SER A 46 -4.24 -22.23 -34.80
CA SER A 46 -3.67 -23.36 -34.01
C SER A 46 -2.56 -23.10 -32.98
N GLY A 47 -2.77 -23.59 -31.74
CA GLY A 47 -1.72 -23.64 -30.72
C GLY A 47 -2.21 -23.91 -29.29
N ALA A 48 -2.84 -25.06 -29.04
CA ALA A 48 -3.21 -25.46 -27.68
C ALA A 48 -2.02 -26.13 -26.94
N PRO A 49 -1.68 -25.74 -25.70
CA PRO A 49 -0.74 -26.47 -24.86
C PRO A 49 -1.43 -27.55 -24.02
N SER A 50 -0.82 -28.73 -23.97
CA SER A 50 -1.34 -29.94 -23.33
C SER A 50 -1.13 -29.99 -21.81
N GLU A 51 -2.04 -30.66 -21.10
CA GLU A 51 -1.83 -31.08 -19.70
C GLU A 51 -0.64 -32.04 -19.55
N PRO A 52 0.13 -31.96 -18.44
CA PRO A 52 1.00 -33.04 -18.00
C PRO A 52 0.31 -33.90 -16.93
N ARG A 53 0.04 -35.18 -17.24
CA ARG A 53 -0.19 -36.22 -16.23
C ARG A 53 1.15 -36.84 -15.82
N GLY A 54 1.44 -36.88 -14.52
CA GLY A 54 2.64 -37.55 -14.01
C GLY A 54 2.86 -37.29 -12.52
N GLY A 55 2.23 -38.09 -11.67
CA GLY A 55 2.43 -38.00 -10.21
C GLY A 55 3.72 -38.69 -9.77
N ALA A 56 4.55 -37.98 -9.00
CA ALA A 56 5.58 -38.54 -8.14
C ALA A 56 5.45 -37.90 -6.75
N ALA A 57 5.54 -38.70 -5.68
CA ALA A 57 5.27 -38.24 -4.32
C ALA A 57 6.32 -37.22 -3.86
N ILE A 58 5.86 -36.07 -3.34
CA ILE A 58 6.74 -35.08 -2.70
C ILE A 58 6.73 -35.33 -1.20
N GLU A 59 7.75 -36.05 -0.73
CA GLU A 59 7.97 -36.33 0.68
C GLU A 59 8.55 -35.09 1.39
N GLY A 60 7.95 -34.68 2.51
CA GLY A 60 8.67 -33.90 3.53
C GLY A 60 9.08 -32.45 3.19
N ALA A 61 8.28 -31.70 2.43
CA ALA A 61 8.50 -30.25 2.26
C ALA A 61 8.29 -29.47 3.59
N ARG A 62 9.32 -29.42 4.44
CA ARG A 62 9.35 -28.50 5.58
C ARG A 62 9.35 -27.08 5.05
N VAL A 63 8.24 -26.36 5.22
CA VAL A 63 8.16 -24.92 4.96
C VAL A 63 9.11 -24.21 5.93
N ARG A 64 10.34 -23.98 5.48
CA ARG A 64 11.25 -23.04 6.13
C ARG A 64 10.77 -21.64 5.76
N THR A 65 10.15 -20.95 6.72
CA THR A 65 9.88 -19.51 6.64
C THR A 65 11.18 -18.79 6.31
N VAL A 66 11.31 -18.35 5.06
CA VAL A 66 12.44 -17.52 4.64
C VAL A 66 12.25 -16.17 5.31
N ARG A 67 13.13 -15.82 6.26
CA ARG A 67 13.21 -14.44 6.75
C ARG A 67 13.39 -13.53 5.54
N THR A 68 12.60 -12.47 5.47
CA THR A 68 12.68 -11.38 4.49
C THR A 68 14.04 -10.69 4.64
N GLY A 69 15.05 -11.30 4.01
CA GLY A 69 16.43 -10.85 4.04
C GLY A 69 16.68 -9.87 2.93
N HIS A 70 17.19 -8.69 3.31
CA HIS A 70 17.70 -7.66 2.43
C HIS A 70 18.47 -8.27 1.25
N LEU A 71 18.09 -7.92 0.03
CA LEU A 71 18.83 -8.33 -1.16
C LEU A 71 19.59 -7.13 -1.70
N VAL A 72 20.91 -7.13 -1.51
CA VAL A 72 21.80 -6.22 -2.23
C VAL A 72 22.49 -7.01 -3.34
N VAL A 73 22.26 -6.59 -4.57
CA VAL A 73 22.88 -7.20 -5.74
C VAL A 73 24.25 -6.55 -5.97
N LEU A 74 25.29 -7.36 -5.97
CA LEU A 74 26.66 -6.91 -6.19
C LEU A 74 27.02 -7.03 -7.68
N ALA A 75 27.56 -5.97 -8.27
CA ALA A 75 28.11 -5.95 -9.62
C ALA A 75 29.62 -5.64 -9.60
N VAL A 76 30.45 -6.67 -9.76
CA VAL A 76 31.91 -6.52 -9.78
C VAL A 76 32.39 -6.45 -11.23
N ALA A 77 32.69 -5.25 -11.73
CA ALA A 77 33.18 -5.05 -13.11
C ALA A 77 34.61 -5.59 -13.35
N THR A 78 35.26 -6.15 -12.32
CA THR A 78 36.67 -6.57 -12.38
C THR A 78 36.88 -7.97 -11.81
N ALA A 79 38.13 -8.44 -11.84
CA ALA A 79 38.59 -9.62 -11.11
C ALA A 79 39.24 -9.31 -9.76
N ALA A 80 39.30 -8.03 -9.37
CA ALA A 80 39.82 -7.65 -8.06
C ALA A 80 38.85 -8.06 -6.94
N PRO A 81 39.35 -8.40 -5.74
CA PRO A 81 38.50 -8.50 -4.56
C PRO A 81 37.95 -7.11 -4.21
N LEU A 82 36.71 -7.06 -3.73
CA LEU A 82 36.12 -5.85 -3.14
C LEU A 82 37.00 -5.27 -2.02
N PRO A 83 36.85 -3.98 -1.66
CA PRO A 83 37.38 -3.46 -0.42
C PRO A 83 36.89 -4.30 0.76
N THR A 84 37.74 -4.49 1.77
CA THR A 84 37.48 -5.40 2.88
C THR A 84 36.24 -4.98 3.67
N GLU A 85 36.01 -3.67 3.71
CA GLU A 85 34.94 -2.94 4.38
C GLU A 85 33.59 -3.25 3.73
N VAL A 86 33.52 -3.10 2.40
CA VAL A 86 32.33 -3.46 1.62
C VAL A 86 32.03 -4.96 1.74
N ALA A 87 33.06 -5.81 1.67
CA ALA A 87 32.91 -7.25 1.84
C ALA A 87 32.45 -7.64 3.27
N ARG A 88 32.94 -6.96 4.30
CA ARG A 88 32.56 -7.12 5.71
C ARG A 88 31.11 -6.73 5.95
N TRP A 89 30.71 -5.55 5.47
CA TRP A 89 29.34 -5.05 5.57
C TRP A 89 28.34 -5.99 4.87
N ILE A 90 28.66 -6.42 3.64
CA ILE A 90 27.85 -7.40 2.89
C ILE A 90 27.70 -8.72 3.68
N GLY A 91 28.77 -9.18 4.33
CA GLY A 91 28.77 -10.38 5.16
C GLY A 91 27.93 -10.26 6.43
N ALA A 92 27.98 -9.10 7.11
CA ALA A 92 27.20 -8.83 8.33
C ALA A 92 25.68 -8.82 8.06
N GLN A 93 25.28 -8.33 6.89
CA GLN A 93 23.89 -8.22 6.45
C GLN A 93 23.34 -9.52 5.80
N ALA A 94 24.12 -10.61 5.76
CA ALA A 94 23.75 -11.91 5.17
C ALA A 94 23.31 -11.88 3.69
N LEU A 95 23.81 -10.92 2.92
CA LEU A 95 23.32 -10.59 1.57
C LEU A 95 23.81 -11.59 0.50
N ARG A 96 22.97 -11.84 -0.52
CA ARG A 96 23.35 -12.66 -1.68
C ARG A 96 24.26 -11.89 -2.63
N ARG A 97 25.55 -12.23 -2.62
CA ARG A 97 26.50 -11.77 -3.65
C ARG A 97 26.23 -12.46 -4.98
N VAL A 98 26.16 -11.67 -6.04
CA VAL A 98 26.24 -12.12 -7.44
C VAL A 98 27.50 -11.50 -8.05
N ARG A 99 27.92 -11.95 -9.23
CA ARG A 99 29.00 -11.35 -10.00
C ARG A 99 28.59 -11.31 -11.45
N TYR A 100 28.69 -10.14 -12.06
CA TYR A 100 28.36 -9.89 -13.45
C TYR A 100 29.62 -9.60 -14.26
N THR A 101 29.56 -9.90 -15.55
CA THR A 101 30.63 -9.59 -16.51
C THR A 101 30.16 -8.66 -17.62
N ALA A 102 28.91 -8.20 -17.56
CA ALA A 102 28.33 -7.24 -18.50
C ALA A 102 27.18 -6.47 -17.82
N ALA A 103 27.00 -5.19 -18.21
CA ALA A 103 25.97 -4.31 -17.65
C ALA A 103 24.52 -4.85 -17.76
N ASP A 104 24.16 -5.50 -18.87
CA ASP A 104 22.79 -6.02 -19.06
C ASP A 104 22.42 -7.12 -18.07
N GLN A 105 23.39 -7.93 -17.61
CA GLN A 105 23.13 -8.96 -16.58
C GLN A 105 22.72 -8.34 -15.25
N VAL A 106 23.21 -7.13 -14.94
CA VAL A 106 22.84 -6.38 -13.73
C VAL A 106 21.38 -5.97 -13.80
N LEU A 107 20.90 -5.50 -14.96
CA LEU A 107 19.50 -5.15 -15.18
C LEU A 107 18.59 -6.39 -15.13
N ASP A 108 18.96 -7.47 -15.82
CA ASP A 108 18.18 -8.71 -15.85
C ASP A 108 17.95 -9.29 -14.45
N ASP A 109 18.99 -9.33 -13.60
CA ASP A 109 18.85 -9.79 -12.22
C ASP A 109 18.15 -8.75 -11.32
N ALA A 110 18.35 -7.45 -11.53
CA ALA A 110 17.61 -6.42 -10.80
C ALA A 110 16.10 -6.52 -11.06
N LEU A 111 15.68 -6.77 -12.31
CA LEU A 111 14.29 -7.02 -12.69
C LEU A 111 13.72 -8.32 -12.09
N ARG A 112 14.53 -9.40 -12.03
CA ARG A 112 14.11 -10.70 -11.52
C ARG A 112 13.99 -10.75 -10.00
N VAL A 113 14.95 -10.16 -9.28
CA VAL A 113 15.10 -10.37 -7.83
C VAL A 113 14.82 -9.10 -7.01
N ARG A 114 14.63 -7.94 -7.65
CA ARG A 114 14.23 -6.66 -7.03
C ARG A 114 15.04 -6.29 -5.78
N PRO A 115 16.35 -6.02 -5.94
CA PRO A 115 17.22 -5.66 -4.82
C PRO A 115 16.84 -4.34 -4.15
N GLU A 116 17.12 -4.25 -2.85
CA GLU A 116 17.01 -3.02 -2.05
C GLU A 116 18.14 -2.02 -2.34
N ALA A 117 19.29 -2.52 -2.82
CA ALA A 117 20.37 -1.72 -3.36
C ALA A 117 21.25 -2.51 -4.34
N ILE A 118 21.98 -1.80 -5.18
CA ILE A 118 23.02 -2.35 -6.04
C ILE A 118 24.35 -1.72 -5.65
N ILE A 119 25.39 -2.53 -5.46
CA ILE A 119 26.76 -2.04 -5.23
C ILE A 119 27.60 -2.42 -6.44
N VAL A 120 28.22 -1.45 -7.09
CA VAL A 120 29.01 -1.63 -8.31
C VAL A 120 30.48 -1.32 -8.04
N ASP A 121 31.39 -2.22 -8.40
CA ASP A 121 32.83 -1.98 -8.29
C ASP A 121 33.37 -1.33 -9.57
N GLY A 122 33.56 -0.01 -9.55
CA GLY A 122 34.09 0.79 -10.67
C GLY A 122 35.60 1.04 -10.60
N ARG A 123 36.32 0.41 -9.67
CA ARG A 123 37.76 0.60 -9.48
C ARG A 123 38.61 0.05 -10.64
N GLY A 124 39.82 0.56 -10.78
CA GLY A 124 40.76 0.18 -11.83
C GLY A 124 40.14 0.27 -13.22
N GLY A 125 40.17 -0.84 -13.98
CA GLY A 125 39.54 -0.91 -15.31
C GLY A 125 38.01 -0.98 -15.33
N GLY A 126 37.34 -1.05 -14.16
CA GLY A 126 35.91 -1.30 -14.04
C GLY A 126 35.00 -0.10 -14.33
N ALA A 127 35.53 1.12 -14.40
CA ALA A 127 34.73 2.35 -14.43
C ALA A 127 33.73 2.44 -15.60
N ALA A 128 34.10 1.95 -16.79
CA ALA A 128 33.23 1.96 -17.96
C ALA A 128 32.02 1.02 -17.80
N GLU A 129 32.26 -0.20 -17.34
CA GLU A 129 31.22 -1.19 -17.07
C GLU A 129 30.31 -0.75 -15.92
N ALA A 130 30.89 -0.10 -14.89
CA ALA A 130 30.14 0.44 -13.77
C ALA A 130 29.22 1.60 -14.19
N ALA A 131 29.71 2.49 -15.05
CA ALA A 131 28.89 3.55 -15.66
C ALA A 131 27.77 2.97 -16.54
N ALA A 132 28.05 1.93 -17.32
CA ALA A 132 27.06 1.25 -18.14
C ALA A 132 25.96 0.59 -17.30
N ALA A 133 26.33 -0.19 -16.28
CA ALA A 133 25.40 -0.84 -15.36
C ALA A 133 24.53 0.18 -14.61
N CYS A 134 25.13 1.22 -14.04
CA CYS A 134 24.41 2.28 -13.32
C CYS A 134 23.41 3.00 -14.23
N ARG A 135 23.82 3.45 -15.42
CA ARG A 135 22.91 4.08 -16.39
C ARG A 135 21.78 3.16 -16.82
N ARG A 136 22.07 1.87 -17.00
CA ARG A 136 21.09 0.88 -17.49
C ARG A 136 20.00 0.60 -16.46
N VAL A 137 20.37 0.48 -15.18
CA VAL A 137 19.44 0.42 -14.03
C VAL A 137 18.64 1.72 -13.91
N LYS A 138 19.31 2.88 -13.90
CA LYS A 138 18.66 4.18 -13.71
C LYS A 138 17.74 4.62 -14.85
N ALA A 139 17.90 4.06 -16.06
CA ALA A 139 17.04 4.34 -17.21
C ALA A 139 15.78 3.46 -17.29
N ASP A 140 15.66 2.42 -16.47
CA ASP A 140 14.52 1.50 -16.48
C ASP A 140 13.47 1.86 -15.41
N SER A 141 12.19 1.74 -15.77
CA SER A 141 11.07 2.20 -14.94
C SER A 141 10.83 1.34 -13.68
N PHE A 142 11.33 0.10 -13.63
CA PHE A 142 11.18 -0.78 -12.47
C PHE A 142 12.39 -0.71 -11.54
N THR A 143 13.58 -0.56 -12.11
CA THR A 143 14.86 -0.64 -11.37
C THR A 143 15.50 0.71 -11.11
N GLY A 144 15.04 1.81 -11.75
CA GLY A 144 15.63 3.14 -11.54
C GLY A 144 15.47 3.73 -10.14
N ILE A 145 14.46 3.25 -9.38
CA ILE A 145 14.28 3.57 -7.96
C ILE A 145 15.25 2.80 -7.04
N VAL A 146 15.87 1.71 -7.51
CA VAL A 146 16.88 0.97 -6.74
C VAL A 146 18.12 1.86 -6.61
N PRO A 147 18.64 2.10 -5.40
CA PRO A 147 19.86 2.87 -5.22
C PRO A 147 21.08 2.10 -5.73
N VAL A 148 21.99 2.82 -6.38
CA VAL A 148 23.25 2.31 -6.91
C VAL A 148 24.40 3.01 -6.18
N ALA A 149 25.12 2.26 -5.35
CA ALA A 149 26.40 2.69 -4.79
C ALA A 149 27.54 2.28 -5.73
N VAL A 150 28.49 3.17 -6.00
CA VAL A 150 29.69 2.84 -6.79
C VAL A 150 30.95 2.92 -5.96
N VAL A 151 31.76 1.87 -5.96
CA VAL A 151 33.11 1.85 -5.39
C VAL A 151 34.10 2.41 -6.42
N VAL A 152 34.93 3.38 -6.03
CA VAL A 152 35.88 4.08 -6.91
C VAL A 152 37.23 4.30 -6.21
N ASP A 153 38.29 4.59 -6.97
CA ASP A 153 39.63 4.78 -6.40
C ASP A 153 39.96 6.23 -6.00
N ASP A 154 39.39 7.23 -6.66
CA ASP A 154 39.76 8.64 -6.43
C ASP A 154 38.59 9.64 -6.54
N ALA A 155 38.89 10.92 -6.37
CA ALA A 155 37.92 12.02 -6.39
C ALA A 155 37.35 12.31 -7.79
N LEU A 156 38.10 12.04 -8.87
CA LEU A 156 37.67 12.26 -10.24
C LEU A 156 36.67 11.17 -10.63
N ALA A 157 37.03 9.91 -10.41
CA ALA A 157 36.13 8.77 -10.57
C ALA A 157 34.86 8.91 -9.71
N ALA A 158 34.98 9.46 -8.49
CA ALA A 158 33.83 9.74 -7.64
C ALA A 158 32.88 10.80 -8.23
N ARG A 159 33.43 11.89 -8.77
CA ARG A 159 32.65 12.92 -9.47
C ARG A 159 31.95 12.34 -10.70
N GLU A 160 32.64 11.51 -11.47
CA GLU A 160 32.07 10.85 -12.65
C GLU A 160 30.94 9.88 -12.28
N ALA A 161 31.07 9.15 -11.17
CA ALA A 161 30.05 8.24 -10.68
C ALA A 161 28.72 8.94 -10.35
N PHE A 162 28.76 10.04 -9.60
CA PHE A 162 27.56 10.86 -9.39
C PHE A 162 27.00 11.41 -10.71
N ALA A 163 27.86 11.81 -11.66
CA ALA A 163 27.44 12.37 -12.94
C ALA A 163 26.74 11.36 -13.88
N TYR A 164 26.89 10.05 -13.67
CA TYR A 164 26.14 9.01 -14.39
C TYR A 164 25.00 8.37 -13.58
N GLY A 165 24.66 8.92 -12.41
CA GLY A 165 23.46 8.55 -11.66
C GLY A 165 23.67 7.61 -10.48
N ALA A 166 24.89 7.46 -9.96
CA ALA A 166 25.11 6.80 -8.67
C ALA A 166 24.47 7.62 -7.53
N ASP A 167 23.75 6.97 -6.61
CA ASP A 167 23.13 7.61 -5.45
C ASP A 167 24.10 7.78 -4.27
N GLU A 168 25.16 6.95 -4.23
CA GLU A 168 26.24 7.01 -3.26
C GLU A 168 27.56 6.57 -3.91
N VAL A 169 28.68 7.07 -3.40
CA VAL A 169 30.02 6.73 -3.88
C VAL A 169 30.93 6.38 -2.71
N LEU A 170 31.58 5.24 -2.82
CA LEU A 170 32.46 4.67 -1.81
C LEU A 170 33.90 4.73 -2.33
N ARG A 171 34.72 5.64 -1.80
CA ARG A 171 36.15 5.66 -2.14
C ARG A 171 36.87 4.47 -1.51
N SER A 172 37.79 3.87 -2.25
CA SER A 172 38.58 2.72 -1.78
C SER A 172 39.61 3.08 -0.69
N ASP A 173 39.91 4.36 -0.52
CA ASP A 173 40.77 4.92 0.54
C ASP A 173 40.00 5.57 1.70
N ALA A 174 38.66 5.50 1.71
CA ALA A 174 37.84 6.00 2.82
C ALA A 174 38.02 5.15 4.09
N ALA A 175 37.76 5.76 5.25
CA ALA A 175 37.81 5.05 6.51
C ALA A 175 36.71 3.97 6.60
N ALA A 176 37.01 2.83 7.23
CA ALA A 176 36.09 1.69 7.33
C ALA A 176 34.69 2.05 7.86
N TRP A 177 34.65 2.83 8.93
CA TRP A 177 33.40 3.31 9.54
C TRP A 177 32.60 4.22 8.60
N GLU A 178 33.26 4.95 7.69
CA GLU A 178 32.60 5.85 6.74
C GLU A 178 31.90 5.03 5.64
N VAL A 179 32.58 4.01 5.10
CA VAL A 179 32.02 3.10 4.10
C VAL A 179 30.78 2.38 4.66
N GLU A 180 30.89 1.83 5.89
CA GLU A 180 29.79 1.16 6.57
C GLU A 180 28.62 2.12 6.87
N ALA A 181 28.90 3.32 7.39
CA ALA A 181 27.87 4.32 7.70
C ALA A 181 27.15 4.86 6.45
N ARG A 182 27.85 5.01 5.31
CA ARG A 182 27.26 5.39 4.01
C ARG A 182 26.33 4.32 3.47
N LEU A 183 26.77 3.06 3.45
CA LEU A 183 25.96 1.92 3.01
C LEU A 183 24.69 1.75 3.88
N ASP A 184 24.84 1.87 5.19
CA ASP A 184 23.72 1.90 6.13
C ASP A 184 22.76 3.09 5.87
N ALA A 185 23.29 4.27 5.55
CA ALA A 185 22.47 5.44 5.22
C ALA A 185 21.73 5.28 3.89
N LEU A 186 22.33 4.60 2.92
CA LEU A 186 21.71 4.30 1.62
C LEU A 186 20.50 3.37 1.78
N LEU A 187 20.66 2.24 2.48
CA LEU A 187 19.55 1.32 2.75
C LEU A 187 18.42 2.02 3.54
N ARG A 188 18.76 2.82 4.56
CA ARG A 188 17.75 3.58 5.32
C ARG A 188 16.99 4.61 4.47
N ARG A 189 17.58 5.15 3.41
CA ARG A 189 16.88 6.06 2.48
C ARG A 189 15.96 5.28 1.56
N ALA A 190 16.47 4.24 0.89
CA ALA A 190 15.67 3.43 -0.04
C ALA A 190 14.46 2.77 0.64
N ALA A 191 14.61 2.29 1.88
CA ALA A 191 13.49 1.78 2.67
C ALA A 191 12.40 2.84 2.94
N ARG A 192 12.78 4.11 3.17
CA ARG A 192 11.83 5.23 3.37
C ARG A 192 11.20 5.71 2.08
N ASP A 193 11.97 5.79 1.00
CA ASP A 193 11.50 6.31 -0.29
C ASP A 193 10.45 5.38 -0.93
N VAL A 194 10.51 4.08 -0.63
CA VAL A 194 9.47 3.08 -0.96
C VAL A 194 8.41 2.96 0.16
N GLY A 195 8.77 3.34 1.40
CA GLY A 195 7.92 3.27 2.59
C GLY A 195 6.82 4.33 2.68
N VAL A 196 6.91 5.45 1.95
CA VAL A 196 5.93 6.56 1.99
C VAL A 196 5.03 6.64 0.74
N HIS A 197 3.75 6.99 0.91
CA HIS A 197 2.81 7.14 -0.19
C HIS A 197 3.12 8.40 -1.04
N PRO A 198 3.26 8.31 -2.38
CA PRO A 198 3.77 9.41 -3.20
C PRO A 198 2.92 10.70 -3.15
N THR A 199 1.59 10.59 -3.20
CA THR A 199 0.66 11.73 -3.24
C THR A 199 0.58 12.51 -1.91
N THR A 200 0.78 11.84 -0.78
CA THR A 200 0.49 12.40 0.56
C THR A 200 1.72 12.49 1.47
N ARG A 201 2.79 11.77 1.15
CA ARG A 201 4.01 11.61 1.96
C ARG A 201 3.78 11.04 3.36
N LEU A 202 2.60 10.45 3.60
CA LEU A 202 2.31 9.66 4.79
C LEU A 202 2.99 8.28 4.70
N PRO A 203 3.28 7.63 5.85
CA PRO A 203 3.60 6.21 5.95
C PRO A 203 2.69 5.33 5.08
N GLY A 204 3.30 4.47 4.27
CA GLY A 204 2.62 3.49 3.41
C GLY A 204 2.47 2.12 4.09
N THR A 205 1.97 1.14 3.34
CA THR A 205 1.68 -0.22 3.84
C THR A 205 2.80 -0.88 4.66
N PRO A 206 4.10 -0.83 4.26
CA PRO A 206 5.17 -1.44 5.06
C PRO A 206 5.35 -0.81 6.45
N GLU A 207 5.18 0.52 6.55
CA GLU A 207 5.29 1.25 7.82
C GLU A 207 4.04 1.05 8.68
N ILE A 208 2.86 0.96 8.06
CA ILE A 208 1.59 0.58 8.71
C ILE A 208 1.69 -0.82 9.35
N GLU A 209 2.18 -1.81 8.60
CA GLU A 209 2.35 -3.18 9.08
C GLU A 209 3.39 -3.26 10.22
N ALA A 210 4.50 -2.54 10.08
CA ALA A 210 5.53 -2.46 11.13
C ALA A 210 4.99 -1.84 12.43
N GLU A 211 4.20 -0.77 12.36
CA GLU A 211 3.61 -0.13 13.53
C GLU A 211 2.54 -1.00 14.21
N LEU A 212 1.65 -1.63 13.43
CA LEU A 212 0.69 -2.61 13.96
C LEU A 212 1.40 -3.79 14.64
N GLY A 213 2.43 -4.34 14.00
CA GLY A 213 3.27 -5.41 14.56
C GLY A 213 3.99 -4.99 15.85
N ARG A 214 4.51 -3.76 15.90
CA ARG A 214 5.14 -3.18 17.10
C ARG A 214 4.16 -3.13 18.27
N ARG A 215 2.96 -2.58 18.07
CA ARG A 215 1.93 -2.46 19.13
C ARG A 215 1.43 -3.82 19.62
N LEU A 216 1.20 -4.76 18.70
CA LEU A 216 0.80 -6.13 19.05
C LEU A 216 1.90 -6.85 19.85
N GLY A 217 3.17 -6.75 19.43
CA GLY A 217 4.30 -7.35 20.14
C GLY A 217 4.60 -6.73 21.50
N ALA A 218 4.17 -5.47 21.73
CA ALA A 218 4.27 -4.77 23.02
C ALA A 218 3.03 -4.96 23.92
N GLU A 219 2.01 -5.72 23.47
CA GLU A 219 0.70 -5.86 24.12
C GLU A 219 -0.01 -4.51 24.41
N GLU A 220 0.28 -3.48 23.61
CA GLU A 220 -0.34 -2.15 23.73
C GLU A 220 -1.84 -2.19 23.41
N ARG A 221 -2.66 -1.43 24.14
CA ARG A 221 -4.08 -1.23 23.79
C ARG A 221 -4.25 -0.10 22.78
N PHE A 222 -4.91 -0.37 21.66
CA PHE A 222 -5.11 0.60 20.59
C PHE A 222 -6.39 0.35 19.79
N ALA A 223 -6.82 1.38 19.06
CA ALA A 223 -7.78 1.29 17.98
C ALA A 223 -7.08 1.55 16.65
N ALA A 224 -7.34 0.70 15.66
CA ALA A 224 -6.94 0.89 14.27
C ALA A 224 -8.17 1.29 13.44
N CYS A 225 -8.10 2.46 12.83
CA CYS A 225 -9.20 3.13 12.17
C CYS A 225 -8.89 3.26 10.68
N TYR A 226 -9.73 2.67 9.82
CA TYR A 226 -9.58 2.66 8.37
C TYR A 226 -10.58 3.64 7.78
N ALA A 227 -10.10 4.69 7.14
CA ALA A 227 -10.91 5.77 6.55
C ALA A 227 -10.89 5.71 5.03
N ASP A 228 -12.02 5.99 4.39
CA ASP A 228 -12.24 5.83 2.95
C ASP A 228 -13.28 6.86 2.45
N LEU A 229 -13.09 7.36 1.23
CA LEU A 229 -13.96 8.33 0.59
C LEU A 229 -15.08 7.68 -0.22
N ASP A 230 -16.31 7.86 0.23
CA ASP A 230 -17.48 7.46 -0.53
C ASP A 230 -17.66 8.35 -1.76
N HIS A 231 -17.99 7.73 -2.90
CA HIS A 231 -18.18 8.38 -4.20
C HIS A 231 -16.95 9.11 -4.78
N PHE A 232 -15.74 8.82 -4.28
CA PHE A 232 -14.50 9.43 -4.79
C PHE A 232 -14.22 9.10 -6.26
N LYS A 233 -14.60 7.90 -6.71
CA LYS A 233 -14.49 7.53 -8.12
C LYS A 233 -15.37 8.43 -8.99
N GLU A 234 -16.64 8.56 -8.64
CA GLU A 234 -17.59 9.41 -9.34
C GLU A 234 -17.17 10.90 -9.29
N PHE A 235 -16.42 11.32 -8.26
CA PHE A 235 -15.83 12.65 -8.20
C PHE A 235 -14.70 12.80 -9.23
N ASN A 236 -13.78 11.83 -9.30
CA ASN A 236 -12.72 11.80 -10.32
C ASN A 236 -13.27 11.75 -11.74
N ASP A 237 -14.33 10.97 -11.99
CA ASP A 237 -15.00 10.88 -13.29
C ASP A 237 -15.66 12.22 -13.70
N ARG A 238 -15.95 13.13 -12.74
CA ARG A 238 -16.53 14.47 -12.99
C ARG A 238 -15.48 15.59 -13.08
N TYR A 239 -14.53 15.63 -12.15
CA TYR A 239 -13.60 16.76 -11.97
C TYR A 239 -12.16 16.45 -12.39
N GLY A 240 -11.85 15.18 -12.66
CA GLY A 240 -10.53 14.72 -13.06
C GLY A 240 -9.58 14.47 -11.89
N TYR A 241 -8.62 13.57 -12.12
CA TYR A 241 -7.67 13.08 -11.11
C TYR A 241 -6.86 14.19 -10.41
N ASN A 242 -6.58 15.32 -11.07
CA ASN A 242 -5.86 16.44 -10.46
C ASN A 242 -6.61 17.08 -9.29
N GLU A 243 -7.95 17.13 -9.35
CA GLU A 243 -8.76 17.60 -8.24
C GLU A 243 -8.98 16.46 -7.22
N GLY A 244 -9.05 15.21 -7.66
CA GLY A 244 -9.01 14.04 -6.76
C GLY A 244 -7.76 14.04 -5.87
N ASP A 245 -6.58 14.26 -6.44
CA ASP A 245 -5.31 14.38 -5.71
C ASP A 245 -5.28 15.56 -4.73
N ARG A 246 -6.13 16.59 -4.92
CA ARG A 246 -6.31 17.66 -3.91
C ARG A 246 -7.16 17.17 -2.75
N VAL A 247 -8.24 16.45 -3.01
CA VAL A 247 -9.10 15.84 -1.98
C VAL A 247 -8.29 14.82 -1.14
N ILE A 248 -7.50 13.97 -1.78
CA ILE A 248 -6.60 13.01 -1.11
C ILE A 248 -5.59 13.71 -0.19
N ARG A 249 -4.98 14.83 -0.64
CA ARG A 249 -4.09 15.63 0.21
C ARG A 249 -4.82 16.38 1.33
N MET A 250 -6.07 16.81 1.10
CA MET A 250 -6.92 17.42 2.12
C MET A 250 -7.25 16.39 3.22
N VAL A 251 -7.70 15.19 2.86
CA VAL A 251 -8.00 14.11 3.82
C VAL A 251 -6.75 13.71 4.60
N ALA A 252 -5.62 13.49 3.93
CA ALA A 252 -4.35 13.20 4.58
C ALA A 252 -3.98 14.26 5.65
N ARG A 253 -4.26 15.54 5.37
CA ARG A 253 -4.01 16.65 6.30
C ARG A 253 -5.01 16.67 7.46
N ILE A 254 -6.31 16.43 7.20
CA ILE A 254 -7.35 16.34 8.25
C ILE A 254 -7.02 15.20 9.23
N LEU A 255 -6.71 14.01 8.71
CA LEU A 255 -6.33 12.85 9.52
C LEU A 255 -5.09 13.12 10.35
N HIS A 256 -4.03 13.67 9.73
CA HIS A 256 -2.79 14.04 10.42
C HIS A 256 -3.04 15.01 11.57
N ASP A 257 -3.71 16.14 11.30
CA ASP A 257 -3.86 17.22 12.28
C ASP A 257 -4.81 16.83 13.43
N ALA A 258 -5.86 16.04 13.16
CA ALA A 258 -6.72 15.50 14.21
C ALA A 258 -5.98 14.49 15.10
N VAL A 259 -5.31 13.50 14.51
CA VAL A 259 -4.60 12.44 15.24
C VAL A 259 -3.42 13.01 16.04
N LYS A 260 -2.62 13.91 15.46
CA LYS A 260 -1.50 14.54 16.16
C LYS A 260 -1.96 15.61 17.17
N GLY A 261 -3.08 16.27 16.93
CA GLY A 261 -3.66 17.25 17.85
C GLY A 261 -4.22 16.64 19.14
N VAL A 262 -4.78 15.43 19.08
CA VAL A 262 -5.33 14.71 20.26
C VAL A 262 -4.31 13.74 20.86
N SER A 263 -3.78 12.81 20.05
CA SER A 263 -2.96 11.68 20.53
C SER A 263 -1.45 11.94 20.53
N GLY A 264 -0.99 13.07 19.98
CA GLY A 264 0.44 13.43 19.93
C GLY A 264 1.32 12.33 19.33
N GLU A 265 2.34 11.88 20.05
CA GLU A 265 3.23 10.80 19.59
C GLU A 265 2.64 9.38 19.73
N ALA A 266 1.57 9.19 20.51
CA ALA A 266 0.86 7.90 20.56
C ALA A 266 -0.03 7.68 19.31
N GLY A 267 -0.33 8.75 18.57
CA GLY A 267 -1.07 8.72 17.31
C GLY A 267 -0.19 8.44 16.10
N PHE A 268 -0.64 7.54 15.22
CA PHE A 268 0.00 7.22 13.94
C PHE A 268 -1.01 7.40 12.79
N VAL A 269 -0.54 7.83 11.62
CA VAL A 269 -1.35 7.99 10.40
C VAL A 269 -0.56 7.47 9.20
N GLY A 270 -1.21 6.70 8.33
CA GLY A 270 -0.68 6.17 7.09
C GLY A 270 -1.71 6.19 5.96
N HIS A 271 -1.25 5.93 4.75
CA HIS A 271 -2.05 5.88 3.53
C HIS A 271 -1.75 4.57 2.80
N ILE A 272 -2.76 3.69 2.71
CA ILE A 272 -2.65 2.35 2.11
C ILE A 272 -2.58 2.47 0.58
N GLY A 273 -3.49 3.24 -0.01
CA GLY A 273 -3.44 3.64 -1.42
C GLY A 273 -4.78 4.10 -1.96
N GLY A 274 -4.76 4.93 -3.01
CA GLY A 274 -5.97 5.49 -3.61
C GLY A 274 -6.65 6.48 -2.66
N ASP A 275 -7.78 6.05 -2.10
CA ASP A 275 -8.59 6.72 -1.08
C ASP A 275 -8.64 5.99 0.27
N ASP A 276 -7.94 4.85 0.41
CA ASP A 276 -7.85 4.07 1.65
C ASP A 276 -6.73 4.58 2.59
N PHE A 277 -7.13 5.12 3.74
CA PHE A 277 -6.24 5.61 4.81
C PHE A 277 -6.34 4.77 6.08
N LEU A 278 -5.30 4.85 6.91
CA LEU A 278 -5.27 4.23 8.23
C LEU A 278 -4.76 5.22 9.28
N PHE A 279 -5.36 5.21 10.46
CA PHE A 279 -4.77 5.83 11.65
C PHE A 279 -4.91 4.91 12.87
N ILE A 280 -3.97 5.05 13.81
CA ILE A 280 -3.91 4.25 15.04
C ILE A 280 -3.84 5.22 16.21
N VAL A 281 -4.75 5.05 17.17
CA VAL A 281 -4.89 5.93 18.34
C VAL A 281 -5.11 5.11 19.63
N PRO A 282 -4.83 5.69 20.81
CA PRO A 282 -5.32 5.17 22.09
C PRO A 282 -6.84 4.97 22.08
N LEU A 283 -7.34 4.02 22.88
CA LEU A 283 -8.78 3.70 22.92
C LEU A 283 -9.65 4.89 23.34
N ASP A 284 -9.17 5.69 24.29
CA ASP A 284 -9.89 6.86 24.81
C ASP A 284 -9.96 8.03 23.80
N ASP A 285 -9.02 8.07 22.84
CA ASP A 285 -8.90 9.12 21.83
C ASP A 285 -9.80 8.86 20.60
N VAL A 286 -10.39 7.66 20.47
CA VAL A 286 -11.15 7.24 19.28
C VAL A 286 -12.27 8.22 18.94
N ALA A 287 -13.13 8.53 19.92
CA ALA A 287 -14.25 9.44 19.71
C ALA A 287 -13.79 10.87 19.36
N PRO A 288 -12.98 11.57 20.17
CA PRO A 288 -12.58 12.95 19.84
C PRO A 288 -11.81 13.06 18.52
N VAL A 289 -10.97 12.07 18.17
CA VAL A 289 -10.29 12.07 16.87
C VAL A 289 -11.28 11.88 15.71
N CYS A 290 -12.17 10.89 15.79
CA CYS A 290 -13.12 10.62 14.71
C CYS A 290 -14.15 11.74 14.54
N ASP A 291 -14.64 12.33 15.64
CA ASP A 291 -15.56 13.47 15.62
C ASP A 291 -14.91 14.67 14.90
N ILE A 292 -13.66 15.04 15.25
CA ILE A 292 -12.91 16.12 14.57
C ILE A 292 -12.74 15.83 13.07
N ILE A 293 -12.38 14.59 12.71
CA ILE A 293 -12.17 14.19 11.31
C ILE A 293 -13.46 14.33 10.51
N VAL A 294 -14.57 13.78 11.01
CA VAL A 294 -15.89 13.80 10.38
C VAL A 294 -16.41 15.24 10.23
N GLU A 295 -16.40 16.03 11.30
CA GLU A 295 -16.87 17.42 11.27
C GLU A 295 -16.03 18.30 10.33
N THR A 296 -14.70 18.13 10.33
CA THR A 296 -13.79 18.90 9.46
C THR A 296 -13.96 18.51 8.00
N PHE A 297 -14.16 17.21 7.71
CA PHE A 297 -14.40 16.75 6.35
C PHE A 297 -15.73 17.27 5.80
N GLU A 298 -16.83 17.10 6.53
CA GLU A 298 -18.16 17.62 6.15
C GLU A 298 -18.16 19.15 5.91
N LEU A 299 -17.36 19.91 6.67
CA LEU A 299 -17.21 21.34 6.49
C LEU A 299 -16.46 21.72 5.19
N LEU A 300 -15.40 20.99 4.85
CA LEU A 300 -14.48 21.35 3.75
C LEU A 300 -14.83 20.71 2.40
N THR A 301 -15.41 19.52 2.41
CA THR A 301 -15.72 18.75 1.20
C THR A 301 -16.66 19.47 0.23
N PRO A 302 -17.72 20.19 0.65
CA PRO A 302 -18.57 20.93 -0.28
C PRO A 302 -17.83 21.99 -1.10
N TYR A 303 -16.67 22.48 -0.63
CA TYR A 303 -15.84 23.46 -1.35
C TYR A 303 -14.91 22.84 -2.42
N GLN A 304 -14.86 21.51 -2.52
CA GLN A 304 -14.16 20.80 -3.60
C GLN A 304 -15.03 20.65 -4.86
N TYR A 305 -16.29 21.11 -4.80
CA TYR A 305 -17.29 21.02 -5.88
C TYR A 305 -17.48 22.37 -6.57
N SER A 306 -18.02 22.34 -7.79
CA SER A 306 -18.52 23.57 -8.42
C SER A 306 -19.62 24.21 -7.56
N GLU A 307 -19.79 25.54 -7.66
CA GLU A 307 -20.83 26.22 -6.89
C GLU A 307 -22.24 25.67 -7.18
N ALA A 308 -22.51 25.25 -8.42
CA ALA A 308 -23.80 24.68 -8.81
C ALA A 308 -24.05 23.33 -8.10
N ASP A 309 -23.07 22.43 -8.13
CA ASP A 309 -23.18 21.10 -7.51
C ASP A 309 -23.22 21.20 -5.97
N ARG A 310 -22.41 22.11 -5.40
CA ARG A 310 -22.43 22.44 -3.96
C ARG A 310 -23.80 22.96 -3.50
N ARG A 311 -24.43 23.86 -4.26
CA ARG A 311 -25.77 24.39 -3.95
C ARG A 311 -26.87 23.33 -4.11
N ALA A 312 -26.69 22.36 -5.01
CA ALA A 312 -27.62 21.26 -5.21
C ALA A 312 -27.49 20.14 -4.16
N GLY A 313 -26.29 19.95 -3.58
CA GLY A 313 -25.98 18.84 -2.67
C GLY A 313 -25.81 17.48 -3.38
N TYR A 314 -25.77 17.49 -4.71
CA TYR A 314 -25.57 16.32 -5.58
C TYR A 314 -25.20 16.80 -6.98
N TYR A 315 -24.71 15.88 -7.80
CA TYR A 315 -24.52 16.09 -9.25
C TYR A 315 -25.05 14.88 -10.02
N PHE A 316 -25.02 14.95 -11.35
CA PHE A 316 -25.37 13.81 -12.20
C PHE A 316 -24.12 13.09 -12.69
N GLY A 317 -23.95 11.84 -12.24
CA GLY A 317 -22.99 10.89 -12.79
C GLY A 317 -23.59 10.10 -13.95
N LYS A 318 -22.74 9.48 -14.77
CA LYS A 318 -23.15 8.50 -15.79
C LYS A 318 -22.67 7.13 -15.38
N ASP A 319 -23.53 6.12 -15.46
CA ASP A 319 -23.10 4.73 -15.30
C ASP A 319 -22.36 4.21 -16.54
N ARG A 320 -21.89 2.96 -16.51
CA ARG A 320 -21.22 2.29 -17.64
C ARG A 320 -22.10 2.11 -18.88
N ARG A 321 -23.41 2.32 -18.77
CA ARG A 321 -24.41 2.24 -19.85
C ARG A 321 -24.81 3.64 -20.35
N GLY A 322 -24.20 4.70 -19.82
CA GLY A 322 -24.48 6.09 -20.15
C GLY A 322 -25.72 6.67 -19.45
N GLN A 323 -26.37 5.93 -18.56
CA GLN A 323 -27.56 6.39 -17.84
C GLN A 323 -27.19 7.38 -16.73
N LEU A 324 -27.86 8.51 -16.74
CA LEU A 324 -27.70 9.57 -15.74
C LEU A 324 -28.36 9.18 -14.42
N HIS A 325 -27.63 9.27 -13.33
CA HIS A 325 -28.12 9.09 -11.97
C HIS A 325 -27.59 10.18 -11.05
N ARG A 326 -28.29 10.44 -9.94
CA ARG A 326 -27.84 11.41 -8.93
C ARG A 326 -26.75 10.78 -8.08
N VAL A 327 -25.60 11.43 -7.99
CA VAL A 327 -24.49 11.10 -7.10
C VAL A 327 -24.45 12.17 -6.00
N PRO A 328 -24.46 11.81 -4.71
CA PRO A 328 -24.34 12.78 -3.63
C PRO A 328 -22.94 13.43 -3.62
N LEU A 329 -22.71 14.39 -2.74
CA LEU A 329 -21.34 14.80 -2.44
C LEU A 329 -20.61 13.67 -1.69
N MET A 330 -19.28 13.63 -1.76
CA MET A 330 -18.46 12.63 -1.07
C MET A 330 -18.68 12.69 0.43
N SER A 331 -18.72 11.52 1.07
CA SER A 331 -18.62 11.35 2.52
C SER A 331 -17.33 10.61 2.88
N LEU A 332 -16.98 10.63 4.17
CA LEU A 332 -15.85 9.87 4.72
C LEU A 332 -16.38 8.79 5.68
N SER A 333 -16.14 7.53 5.34
CA SER A 333 -16.53 6.37 6.14
C SER A 333 -15.33 5.79 6.88
N ILE A 334 -15.47 5.59 8.20
CA ILE A 334 -14.38 5.10 9.06
C ILE A 334 -14.77 3.77 9.76
N GLY A 335 -14.06 2.69 9.45
CA GLY A 335 -14.18 1.40 10.12
C GLY A 335 -13.12 1.19 11.20
N ILE A 336 -13.53 0.87 12.43
CA ILE A 336 -12.63 0.84 13.59
C ILE A 336 -12.57 -0.55 14.23
N ALA A 337 -11.38 -1.12 14.28
CA ALA A 337 -11.06 -2.35 15.00
C ALA A 337 -10.26 -2.02 16.27
N THR A 338 -10.65 -2.62 17.41
CA THR A 338 -9.94 -2.43 18.69
C THR A 338 -9.43 -3.75 19.23
N ASN A 339 -8.36 -3.74 20.02
CA ASN A 339 -7.90 -4.92 20.78
C ASN A 339 -8.33 -4.88 22.26
N GLU A 340 -9.35 -4.08 22.60
CA GLU A 340 -9.92 -4.04 23.96
C GLU A 340 -10.55 -5.39 24.36
N ARG A 341 -11.25 -6.03 23.40
CA ARG A 341 -12.12 -7.20 23.61
C ARG A 341 -11.78 -8.41 22.75
N ARG A 342 -10.70 -8.30 21.99
CA ARG A 342 -10.22 -9.26 21.00
C ARG A 342 -8.70 -9.38 21.06
N ARG A 343 -8.17 -10.58 20.89
CA ARG A 343 -6.74 -10.80 20.69
C ARG A 343 -6.44 -10.98 19.20
N TYR A 344 -5.49 -10.19 18.68
CA TYR A 344 -4.95 -10.37 17.34
C TYR A 344 -3.53 -10.92 17.42
N THR A 345 -3.22 -11.85 16.53
CA THR A 345 -1.86 -12.39 16.31
C THR A 345 -1.20 -11.75 15.09
N GLU A 346 -1.98 -11.17 14.17
CA GLU A 346 -1.51 -10.62 12.91
C GLU A 346 -2.28 -9.34 12.52
N ALA A 347 -1.59 -8.38 11.88
CA ALA A 347 -2.20 -7.16 11.35
C ALA A 347 -3.33 -7.43 10.32
N THR A 348 -3.24 -8.55 9.59
CA THR A 348 -4.25 -9.01 8.61
C THR A 348 -5.65 -9.17 9.22
N GLN A 349 -5.73 -9.62 10.48
CA GLN A 349 -6.99 -9.79 11.21
C GLN A 349 -7.65 -8.45 11.51
N ILE A 350 -6.84 -7.45 11.85
CA ILE A 350 -7.26 -6.07 12.12
C ILE A 350 -7.78 -5.42 10.83
N SER A 351 -7.03 -5.53 9.72
CA SER A 351 -7.44 -5.03 8.39
C SER A 351 -8.79 -5.56 7.94
N ARG A 352 -9.03 -6.88 8.11
CA ARG A 352 -10.30 -7.50 7.75
C ARG A 352 -11.45 -6.97 8.61
N LEU A 353 -11.27 -6.90 9.93
CA LEU A 353 -12.30 -6.46 10.85
C LEU A 353 -12.66 -4.98 10.64
N ALA A 354 -11.67 -4.12 10.44
CA ALA A 354 -11.89 -2.72 10.15
C ALA A 354 -12.59 -2.53 8.78
N SER A 355 -12.28 -3.37 7.78
CA SER A 355 -12.99 -3.36 6.48
C SER A 355 -14.46 -3.79 6.60
N GLU A 356 -14.80 -4.74 7.49
CA GLU A 356 -16.19 -5.07 7.83
C GLU A 356 -16.91 -3.85 8.43
N MET A 357 -16.29 -3.15 9.38
CA MET A 357 -16.87 -1.95 10.01
C MET A 357 -16.96 -0.76 9.04
N LYS A 358 -16.00 -0.63 8.12
CA LYS A 358 -16.00 0.35 7.03
C LYS A 358 -17.21 0.13 6.13
N THR A 359 -17.47 -1.12 5.73
CA THR A 359 -18.65 -1.48 4.92
C THR A 359 -19.96 -1.17 5.64
N TYR A 360 -20.01 -1.33 6.98
CA TYR A 360 -21.16 -0.91 7.78
C TYR A 360 -21.33 0.62 7.83
N ALA A 361 -20.23 1.39 7.92
CA ALA A 361 -20.26 2.85 7.85
C ALA A 361 -20.81 3.34 6.50
N LYS A 362 -20.31 2.81 5.38
CA LYS A 362 -20.75 3.14 4.01
C LYS A 362 -22.23 2.88 3.71
N ALA A 363 -22.91 2.07 4.54
CA ALA A 363 -24.34 1.80 4.39
C ALA A 363 -25.24 2.94 4.89
N GLN A 364 -24.68 3.95 5.57
CA GLN A 364 -25.39 5.11 6.09
C GLN A 364 -24.98 6.38 5.33
N PRO A 365 -25.89 7.35 5.13
CA PRO A 365 -25.60 8.57 4.37
C PRO A 365 -24.82 9.60 5.21
N GLY A 366 -23.83 10.25 4.59
CA GLY A 366 -22.96 11.24 5.23
C GLY A 366 -21.68 10.62 5.80
N SER A 367 -20.81 11.43 6.39
CA SER A 367 -19.56 10.96 6.99
C SER A 367 -19.79 10.41 8.40
N LEU A 368 -19.29 9.21 8.70
CA LEU A 368 -19.45 8.57 10.01
C LEU A 368 -18.40 7.51 10.30
N TYR A 369 -18.38 7.03 11.55
CA TYR A 369 -17.51 5.96 12.01
C TYR A 369 -18.28 4.82 12.71
N ALA A 370 -17.74 3.60 12.59
CA ALA A 370 -18.30 2.39 13.21
C ALA A 370 -17.20 1.62 13.95
N VAL A 371 -17.49 1.21 15.20
CA VAL A 371 -16.53 0.52 16.09
C VAL A 371 -16.94 -0.93 16.30
N ASP A 372 -16.02 -1.87 16.08
CA ASP A 372 -16.25 -3.26 16.46
C ASP A 372 -16.33 -3.41 17.98
N ARG A 373 -17.49 -3.86 18.46
CA ARG A 373 -17.77 -4.12 19.88
C ARG A 373 -17.90 -5.63 20.20
N ARG A 374 -17.66 -6.50 19.20
CA ARG A 374 -17.78 -7.97 19.31
C ARG A 374 -16.61 -8.53 20.13
N THR A 375 -16.83 -9.68 20.76
CA THR A 375 -15.81 -10.44 21.52
C THR A 375 -15.40 -11.70 20.77
N ASP A 376 -14.22 -12.25 21.05
CA ASP A 376 -13.72 -13.46 20.37
C ASP A 376 -14.69 -14.66 20.50
N ALA A 377 -15.33 -14.82 21.67
CA ALA A 377 -16.35 -15.85 21.90
C ALA A 377 -17.60 -15.76 20.99
N GLN A 378 -17.86 -14.60 20.37
CA GLN A 378 -18.96 -14.40 19.43
C GLN A 378 -18.53 -14.52 17.96
N ALA A 379 -17.23 -14.54 17.66
CA ALA A 379 -16.71 -14.63 16.29
C ALA A 379 -16.60 -16.08 15.79
N GLU A 380 -16.44 -17.05 16.70
CA GLU A 380 -16.38 -18.49 16.37
C GLU A 380 -17.75 -19.18 16.39
N GLY A 381 -18.80 -18.46 16.82
CA GLY A 381 -20.16 -18.97 17.06
C GLY A 381 -21.07 -19.08 15.83
N GLY A 382 -20.59 -19.62 14.71
CA GLY A 382 -21.48 -20.12 13.66
C GLY A 382 -22.19 -21.39 14.16
N PRO A 383 -23.49 -21.60 13.91
CA PRO A 383 -24.23 -22.70 14.52
C PRO A 383 -23.71 -24.06 14.07
N ARG A 384 -23.04 -24.78 14.98
CA ARG A 384 -22.85 -26.22 14.86
C ARG A 384 -24.21 -26.89 15.10
N SER A 385 -24.83 -27.35 14.02
CA SER A 385 -26.03 -28.18 14.07
C SER A 385 -25.73 -29.51 14.78
N GLY A 386 -26.26 -29.64 15.99
CA GLY A 386 -26.26 -30.81 16.85
C GLY A 386 -26.79 -30.37 18.22
N ASP A 387 -27.69 -31.08 18.89
CA ASP A 387 -28.24 -32.41 18.63
C ASP A 387 -29.60 -32.46 19.36
N GLU A 388 -30.67 -32.96 18.73
CA GLU A 388 -31.93 -33.26 19.44
C GLU A 388 -32.36 -34.69 19.11
N GLY A 389 -32.20 -35.55 20.11
CA GLY A 389 -32.78 -36.89 20.22
C GLY A 389 -33.50 -37.03 21.56
#